data_AF-A0A2C9V213-F1
#
_entry.id   AF-A0A2C9V213-F1
#
_cell.length_a   1.000
_cell.length_b   1.000
_cell.length_c   1.000
_cell.angle_alpha   90.00
_cell.angle_beta   90.00
_cell.angle_gamma   90.00
#
_symmetry.space_group_name_H-M   'P 1'
#
loop_
_entity.id
_entity.type
_entity.pdbx_description
1 polymer ?
#
loop_
_entity_poly.entity_id
_entity_poly.type
_entity_poly.pdbx_seq_one_letter_code
_entity_poly.pdbx_strand_id
1 'polypeptide(L)'
;MLLKASPAFALLSAHGDNLGPLFSSVSSSPNTLSLSILRGKVSTGFVVCASKGATDKPLTGVVFEPFEEVKKELNLVPTAPQVSLARQKYSDECEIALNEQINVEYNVSYVYHAMFAYFDRDNVALKGLAKFFKESSLEEREHAEKLMEYQNKRGGKVKLQSIVMPLSEFDHVEKGDALYAMELALSLEKLTNEKLLKLHSVAEQNHDVQLTDFIESEFLAEQVEAIKKISEYVAQLRRVGKGHGVWHFNQMLLHEEETVVA
;
A
#
# COMPACT_ATOMS: atom_id res chain seq x y z
N MET A 1 -41.54 -49.55 2.38
CA MET A 1 -42.97 -49.20 2.48
C MET A 1 -43.11 -47.70 2.20
N LEU A 2 -43.89 -47.39 1.15
CA LEU A 2 -44.60 -46.13 0.83
C LEU A 2 -43.77 -44.82 0.77
N LEU A 3 -43.26 -44.39 -0.39
CA LEU A 3 -43.86 -43.71 -1.57
C LEU A 3 -43.89 -42.17 -1.45
N LYS A 4 -43.07 -41.45 -2.26
CA LYS A 4 -43.39 -40.52 -3.39
C LYS A 4 -44.16 -39.23 -2.98
N ALA A 5 -43.91 -38.01 -3.49
CA ALA A 5 -43.55 -37.58 -4.84
C ALA A 5 -43.06 -36.11 -4.91
N SER A 6 -42.21 -35.81 -5.90
CA SER A 6 -42.23 -34.56 -6.72
C SER A 6 -42.96 -34.90 -8.04
N PRO A 7 -43.53 -33.97 -8.87
CA PRO A 7 -42.72 -33.05 -9.70
C PRO A 7 -43.37 -31.74 -10.26
N ALA A 8 -42.49 -30.78 -10.61
CA ALA A 8 -42.29 -30.00 -11.87
C ALA A 8 -43.41 -29.32 -12.72
N PHE A 9 -42.91 -28.34 -13.53
CA PHE A 9 -43.43 -27.66 -14.77
C PHE A 9 -44.14 -26.30 -14.58
N ALA A 10 -44.00 -25.24 -15.41
CA ALA A 10 -43.33 -24.91 -16.69
C ALA A 10 -43.30 -23.34 -16.83
N LEU A 11 -42.28 -22.63 -17.38
CA LEU A 11 -41.88 -22.32 -18.78
C LEU A 11 -42.64 -21.17 -19.52
N LEU A 12 -41.85 -20.31 -20.22
CA LEU A 12 -42.10 -19.32 -21.32
C LEU A 12 -41.79 -17.84 -20.93
N SER A 13 -40.71 -17.18 -21.36
CA SER A 13 -40.20 -16.74 -22.70
C SER A 13 -40.89 -15.50 -23.30
N ALA A 14 -40.13 -14.42 -23.58
CA ALA A 14 -40.02 -13.75 -24.90
C ALA A 14 -39.45 -12.31 -24.85
N HIS A 15 -38.65 -11.99 -25.88
CA HIS A 15 -38.13 -10.68 -26.34
C HIS A 15 -39.21 -9.63 -26.67
N GLY A 16 -38.84 -8.34 -26.74
CA GLY A 16 -39.56 -7.35 -27.56
C GLY A 16 -39.36 -5.86 -27.20
N ASP A 17 -38.36 -5.26 -27.84
CA ASP A 17 -38.18 -3.86 -28.30
C ASP A 17 -39.24 -2.75 -28.07
N ASN A 18 -38.72 -1.60 -27.60
CA ASN A 18 -38.76 -0.26 -28.22
C ASN A 18 -40.08 0.57 -28.22
N LEU A 19 -40.00 1.82 -27.72
CA LEU A 19 -40.50 3.09 -28.29
C LEU A 19 -40.64 4.17 -27.18
N GLY A 20 -39.92 5.31 -27.34
CA GLY A 20 -39.94 6.49 -26.46
C GLY A 20 -41.17 7.40 -26.68
N PRO A 21 -41.02 8.73 -26.76
CA PRO A 21 -40.42 9.69 -25.81
C PRO A 21 -41.38 10.90 -25.55
N LEU A 22 -40.84 12.04 -25.09
CA LEU A 22 -41.42 13.41 -25.05
C LEU A 22 -42.13 13.77 -23.73
N PHE A 23 -41.99 14.95 -23.08
CA PHE A 23 -41.79 16.36 -23.48
C PHE A 23 -41.18 17.12 -22.26
N SER A 24 -40.09 17.91 -22.38
CA SER A 24 -40.01 19.36 -22.74
C SER A 24 -40.54 20.30 -21.63
N SER A 25 -39.96 21.46 -21.24
CA SER A 25 -38.92 22.32 -21.84
C SER A 25 -38.88 23.72 -21.13
N VAL A 26 -37.91 24.54 -21.54
CA VAL A 26 -37.89 26.05 -21.63
C VAL A 26 -37.35 26.79 -20.39
N SER A 27 -36.45 27.80 -20.43
CA SER A 27 -35.89 28.76 -21.44
C SER A 27 -34.56 29.32 -20.88
N SER A 28 -33.64 30.05 -21.55
CA SER A 28 -33.59 30.94 -22.74
C SER A 28 -32.10 31.19 -23.09
N SER A 29 -31.56 30.97 -24.30
CA SER A 29 -31.52 31.83 -25.53
C SER A 29 -30.59 33.07 -25.46
N PRO A 30 -30.09 33.63 -26.58
CA PRO A 30 -29.02 33.10 -27.46
C PRO A 30 -28.01 34.19 -27.93
N ASN A 31 -26.97 33.81 -28.68
CA ASN A 31 -26.38 34.69 -29.71
C ASN A 31 -25.77 33.86 -30.85
N THR A 32 -26.37 34.00 -32.03
CA THR A 32 -25.93 33.49 -33.34
C THR A 32 -25.14 34.56 -34.08
N LEU A 33 -24.08 34.20 -34.80
CA LEU A 33 -23.72 34.88 -36.05
C LEU A 33 -23.15 33.90 -37.08
N SER A 34 -23.67 34.05 -38.29
CA SER A 34 -23.51 33.24 -39.50
C SER A 34 -22.21 33.56 -40.24
N LEU A 35 -21.58 32.55 -40.86
CA LEU A 35 -20.46 32.74 -41.80
C LEU A 35 -20.95 32.54 -43.24
N SER A 36 -21.00 33.62 -44.02
CA SER A 36 -21.25 33.61 -45.46
C SER A 36 -19.94 33.63 -46.24
N ILE A 37 -19.75 32.66 -47.14
CA ILE A 37 -18.62 32.56 -48.07
C ILE A 37 -18.93 33.38 -49.34
N LEU A 38 -18.07 34.36 -49.66
CA LEU A 38 -18.01 35.01 -50.97
C LEU A 38 -16.57 34.98 -51.48
N ARG A 39 -16.44 34.64 -52.77
CA ARG A 39 -15.21 34.38 -53.53
C ARG A 39 -14.90 35.61 -54.39
N GLY A 40 -13.68 36.16 -54.32
CA GLY A 40 -13.23 37.21 -55.25
C GLY A 40 -11.88 37.85 -54.90
N LYS A 41 -10.94 37.81 -55.84
CA LYS A 41 -9.55 38.31 -55.79
C LYS A 41 -9.44 39.83 -55.50
N VAL A 42 -8.36 40.27 -54.83
CA VAL A 42 -7.24 41.07 -55.38
C VAL A 42 -6.31 41.56 -54.24
N SER A 43 -5.01 41.43 -54.50
CA SER A 43 -3.81 42.04 -53.89
C SER A 43 -3.98 43.27 -52.98
N THR A 44 -3.42 43.20 -51.75
CA THR A 44 -2.45 44.15 -51.18
C THR A 44 -1.86 43.58 -49.88
N GLY A 45 -0.55 43.71 -49.69
CA GLY A 45 0.21 43.07 -48.62
C GLY A 45 -0.18 43.52 -47.21
N PHE A 46 -0.24 42.56 -46.29
CA PHE A 46 -0.29 42.80 -44.84
C PHE A 46 0.96 42.20 -44.21
N VAL A 47 1.78 43.06 -43.60
CA VAL A 47 2.84 42.65 -42.69
C VAL A 47 2.16 42.24 -41.39
N VAL A 48 2.28 40.96 -41.03
CA VAL A 48 1.87 40.46 -39.70
C VAL A 48 3.13 40.43 -38.84
N CYS A 49 3.26 41.40 -37.93
CA CYS A 49 4.22 41.30 -36.84
C CYS A 49 3.74 40.23 -35.85
N ALA A 50 4.46 39.11 -35.80
CA ALA A 50 4.35 38.18 -34.69
C ALA A 50 5.01 38.81 -33.47
N SER A 51 4.22 39.27 -32.49
CA SER A 51 4.76 39.59 -31.17
C SER A 51 5.14 38.28 -30.49
N LYS A 52 6.39 37.85 -30.69
CA LYS A 52 7.07 36.93 -29.79
C LYS A 52 6.99 37.60 -28.41
N GLY A 53 6.30 36.97 -27.46
CA GLY A 53 6.44 37.31 -26.05
C GLY A 53 7.87 36.97 -25.62
N ALA A 54 8.82 37.80 -26.01
CA ALA A 54 10.19 37.76 -25.56
C ALA A 54 10.16 38.33 -24.14
N THR A 55 10.28 37.45 -23.14
CA THR A 55 10.79 37.86 -21.85
C THR A 55 12.25 38.29 -22.09
N ASP A 56 12.46 39.59 -22.32
CA ASP A 56 13.77 40.23 -22.35
C ASP A 56 14.36 40.18 -20.93
N LYS A 57 14.80 39.00 -20.47
CA LYS A 57 15.73 38.90 -19.35
C LYS A 57 17.15 39.06 -19.92
N PRO A 58 17.94 40.05 -19.44
CA PRO A 58 19.33 40.15 -19.84
C PRO A 58 20.06 38.84 -19.50
N LEU A 59 20.92 38.37 -20.41
CA LEU A 59 21.77 37.19 -20.22
C LEU A 59 22.85 37.52 -19.17
N THR A 60 22.47 37.61 -17.90
CA THR A 60 23.34 38.02 -16.78
C THR A 60 24.31 36.92 -16.34
N GLY A 61 24.25 35.72 -16.92
CA GLY A 61 25.04 34.57 -16.46
C GLY A 61 24.68 34.12 -15.03
N VAL A 62 23.67 34.73 -14.41
CA VAL A 62 23.14 34.37 -13.09
C VAL A 62 22.19 33.20 -13.28
N VAL A 63 22.51 32.07 -12.65
CA VAL A 63 21.79 30.78 -12.83
C VAL A 63 20.74 30.54 -11.75
N PHE A 64 20.85 31.21 -10.60
CA PHE A 64 19.96 31.04 -9.44
C PHE A 64 19.79 32.38 -8.71
N GLU A 65 18.54 32.81 -8.50
CA GLU A 65 18.19 34.06 -7.82
C GLU A 65 17.35 33.75 -6.57
N PRO A 66 17.97 33.42 -5.42
CA PRO A 66 17.29 32.83 -4.26
C PRO A 66 16.06 33.63 -3.81
N PHE A 67 16.17 34.95 -3.71
CA PHE A 67 15.09 35.82 -3.26
C PHE A 67 13.98 36.03 -4.29
N GLU A 68 14.24 35.80 -5.58
CA GLU A 68 13.19 35.82 -6.60
C GLU A 68 12.45 34.48 -6.65
N GLU A 69 13.18 33.38 -6.50
CA GLU A 69 12.62 32.03 -6.57
C GLU A 69 11.82 31.66 -5.31
N VAL A 70 12.32 32.05 -4.12
CA VAL A 70 11.65 31.75 -2.84
C VAL A 70 10.35 32.54 -2.65
N LYS A 71 10.12 33.65 -3.37
CA LYS A 71 8.87 34.44 -3.24
C LYS A 71 7.62 33.58 -3.43
N LYS A 72 7.68 32.61 -4.35
CA LYS A 72 6.56 31.69 -4.59
C LYS A 72 6.32 30.80 -3.39
N GLU A 73 7.36 30.15 -2.88
CA GLU A 73 7.28 29.26 -1.72
C GLU A 73 6.87 30.03 -0.45
N LEU A 74 7.40 31.24 -0.24
CA LEU A 74 7.07 32.08 0.90
C LEU A 74 5.58 32.45 0.95
N ASN A 75 4.97 32.70 -0.21
CA ASN A 75 3.54 32.99 -0.31
C ASN A 75 2.64 31.75 -0.13
N LEU A 76 3.20 30.55 -0.29
CA LEU A 76 2.50 29.28 -0.11
C LEU A 76 2.60 28.73 1.32
N VAL A 77 3.42 29.33 2.19
CA VAL A 77 3.55 28.93 3.59
C VAL A 77 2.17 29.02 4.28
N PRO A 78 1.63 27.89 4.77
CA PRO A 78 0.31 27.89 5.38
C PRO A 78 0.23 28.77 6.63
N THR A 79 -0.85 29.55 6.75
CA THR A 79 -1.15 30.37 7.94
C THR A 79 -2.10 29.69 8.91
N ALA A 80 -2.88 28.73 8.42
CA ALA A 80 -3.85 27.99 9.22
C ALA A 80 -3.14 26.91 10.07
N PRO A 81 -3.38 26.85 11.40
CA PRO A 81 -2.63 25.98 12.31
C PRO A 81 -2.83 24.47 12.08
N GLN A 82 -3.90 24.09 11.38
CA GLN A 82 -4.24 22.68 11.09
C GLN A 82 -3.59 22.13 9.80
N VAL A 83 -2.92 22.98 9.02
CA VAL A 83 -2.28 22.64 7.75
C VAL A 83 -0.78 22.44 7.99
N SER A 84 -0.23 21.35 7.44
CA SER A 84 1.19 21.05 7.63
C SER A 84 2.07 22.07 6.90
N LEU A 85 3.10 22.56 7.60
CA LEU A 85 4.12 23.45 7.03
C LEU A 85 5.18 22.70 6.21
N ALA A 86 5.36 21.40 6.46
CA ALA A 86 6.41 20.59 5.85
C ALA A 86 5.97 19.87 4.56
N ARG A 87 4.66 19.80 4.30
CA ARG A 87 4.11 18.98 3.22
C ARG A 87 4.49 19.58 1.86
N GLN A 88 5.33 18.87 1.12
CA GLN A 88 5.77 19.26 -0.22
C GLN A 88 5.76 18.03 -1.14
N LYS A 89 5.08 18.17 -2.30
CA LYS A 89 4.96 17.11 -3.32
C LYS A 89 4.63 15.72 -2.73
N TYR A 90 3.69 15.70 -1.80
CA TYR A 90 3.21 14.49 -1.14
C TYR A 90 1.70 14.40 -1.35
N SER A 91 1.28 13.58 -2.31
CA SER A 91 -0.12 13.49 -2.75
C SER A 91 -1.00 12.81 -1.68
N ASP A 92 -2.31 13.04 -1.77
CA ASP A 92 -3.26 12.40 -0.86
C ASP A 92 -3.29 10.88 -1.08
N GLU A 93 -3.07 10.42 -2.31
CA GLU A 93 -2.96 9.00 -2.66
C GLU A 93 -1.78 8.34 -1.94
N CYS A 94 -0.61 8.98 -1.90
CA CYS A 94 0.56 8.50 -1.15
C CYS A 94 0.29 8.50 0.36
N GLU A 95 -0.32 9.55 0.89
CA GLU A 95 -0.69 9.64 2.32
C GLU A 95 -1.66 8.52 2.72
N ILE A 96 -2.67 8.24 1.89
CA ILE A 96 -3.64 7.17 2.13
C ILE A 96 -2.96 5.81 2.05
N ALA A 97 -2.18 5.55 1.00
CA ALA A 97 -1.50 4.26 0.83
C ALA A 97 -0.52 3.97 1.98
N LEU A 98 0.21 4.98 2.47
CA LEU A 98 1.09 4.81 3.61
C LEU A 98 0.31 4.50 4.90
N ASN A 99 -0.86 5.13 5.11
CA ASN A 99 -1.75 4.78 6.23
C ASN A 99 -2.31 3.34 6.11
N GLU A 100 -2.59 2.86 4.90
CA GLU A 100 -2.97 1.47 4.67
C GLU A 100 -1.82 0.51 5.06
N GLN A 101 -0.58 0.82 4.67
CA GLN A 101 0.58 0.00 5.01
C GLN A 101 0.86 0.00 6.52
N ILE A 102 0.74 1.15 7.22
CA ILE A 102 0.83 1.20 8.69
C ILE A 102 -0.13 0.19 9.33
N ASN A 103 -1.35 0.08 8.81
CA ASN A 103 -2.32 -0.87 9.32
C ASN A 103 -1.96 -2.33 8.96
N VAL A 104 -1.34 -2.58 7.80
CA VAL A 104 -0.81 -3.92 7.46
C VAL A 104 0.19 -4.36 8.51
N GLU A 105 1.22 -3.57 8.79
CA GLU A 105 2.27 -3.95 9.75
C GLU A 105 1.72 -4.15 11.17
N TYR A 106 0.81 -3.28 11.62
CA TYR A 106 0.13 -3.48 12.90
C TYR A 106 -0.70 -4.77 12.98
N ASN A 107 -1.37 -5.16 11.90
CA ASN A 107 -2.12 -6.42 11.88
C ASN A 107 -1.18 -7.62 11.88
N VAL A 108 -0.06 -7.58 11.15
CA VAL A 108 0.94 -8.67 11.16
C VAL A 108 1.59 -8.77 12.55
N SER A 109 1.96 -7.64 13.17
CA SER A 109 2.43 -7.59 14.56
C SER A 109 1.45 -8.28 15.51
N TYR A 110 0.15 -8.03 15.38
CA TYR A 110 -0.86 -8.63 16.25
C TYR A 110 -1.08 -10.13 15.99
N VAL A 111 -0.96 -10.57 14.73
CA VAL A 111 -0.98 -12.00 14.38
C VAL A 111 0.23 -12.73 14.98
N TYR A 112 1.44 -12.16 14.87
CA TYR A 112 2.62 -12.74 15.51
C TYR A 112 2.50 -12.78 17.03
N HIS A 113 1.88 -11.77 17.64
CA HIS A 113 1.60 -11.79 19.08
C HIS A 113 0.66 -12.95 19.47
N ALA A 114 -0.34 -13.25 18.63
CA ALA A 114 -1.23 -14.38 18.84
C ALA A 114 -0.53 -15.73 18.68
N MET A 115 0.39 -15.84 17.72
CA MET A 115 1.26 -17.03 17.57
C MET A 115 2.14 -17.22 18.80
N PHE A 116 2.77 -16.16 19.31
CA PHE A 116 3.52 -16.18 20.57
C PHE A 116 2.64 -16.73 21.71
N ALA A 117 1.45 -16.16 21.90
CA ALA A 117 0.54 -16.57 22.96
C ALA A 117 0.09 -18.04 22.85
N TYR A 118 0.05 -18.60 21.65
CA TYR A 118 -0.21 -20.02 21.44
C TYR A 118 0.99 -20.90 21.82
N PHE A 119 2.20 -20.58 21.34
CA PHE A 119 3.39 -21.40 21.58
C PHE A 119 3.92 -21.32 23.02
N ASP A 120 3.58 -20.26 23.76
CA ASP A 120 3.93 -20.08 25.17
C ASP A 120 3.02 -20.88 26.14
N ARG A 121 1.94 -21.50 25.64
CA ARG A 121 1.08 -22.36 26.47
C ARG A 121 1.86 -23.54 27.03
N ASP A 122 1.58 -23.92 28.28
CA ASP A 122 2.28 -25.01 28.97
C ASP A 122 2.14 -26.37 28.28
N ASN A 123 1.04 -26.58 27.57
CA ASN A 123 0.73 -27.81 26.84
C ASN A 123 1.25 -27.82 25.39
N VAL A 124 1.80 -26.71 24.90
CA VAL A 124 2.51 -26.62 23.60
C VAL A 124 4.03 -26.59 23.85
N ALA A 125 4.48 -25.72 24.75
CA ALA A 125 5.84 -25.67 25.31
C ALA A 125 6.99 -25.54 24.28
N LEU A 126 6.77 -24.87 23.16
CA LEU A 126 7.80 -24.60 22.14
C LEU A 126 8.40 -23.20 22.34
N LYS A 127 9.25 -23.08 23.36
CA LYS A 127 9.81 -21.79 23.82
C LYS A 127 10.61 -21.01 22.77
N GLY A 128 11.31 -21.69 21.86
CA GLY A 128 12.05 -21.05 20.78
C GLY A 128 11.10 -20.39 19.78
N LEU A 129 10.02 -21.07 19.41
CA LEU A 129 8.98 -20.51 18.55
C LEU A 129 8.23 -19.37 19.26
N ALA A 130 7.92 -19.53 20.55
CA ALA A 130 7.30 -18.47 21.34
C ALA A 130 8.19 -17.21 21.38
N LYS A 131 9.49 -17.37 21.63
CA LYS A 131 10.48 -16.28 21.59
C LYS A 131 10.50 -15.60 20.21
N PHE A 132 10.69 -16.39 19.15
CA PHE A 132 10.73 -15.90 17.77
C PHE A 132 9.50 -15.06 17.42
N PHE A 133 8.28 -15.59 17.63
CA PHE A 133 7.06 -14.85 17.29
C PHE A 133 6.82 -13.62 18.17
N LYS A 134 7.33 -13.63 19.41
CA LYS A 134 7.29 -12.44 20.26
C LYS A 134 8.21 -11.34 19.72
N GLU A 135 9.40 -11.70 19.28
CA GLU A 135 10.37 -10.78 18.68
C GLU A 135 9.86 -10.26 17.33
N SER A 136 9.37 -11.13 16.45
CA SER A 136 8.74 -10.70 15.18
C SER A 136 7.54 -9.79 15.42
N SER A 137 6.71 -10.03 16.45
CA SER A 137 5.61 -9.12 16.79
C SER A 137 6.10 -7.72 17.16
N LEU A 138 7.24 -7.61 17.84
CA LEU A 138 7.84 -6.32 18.20
C LEU A 138 8.44 -5.64 16.97
N GLU A 139 9.18 -6.39 16.14
CA GLU A 139 9.78 -5.91 14.88
C GLU A 139 8.71 -5.33 13.94
N GLU A 140 7.60 -6.04 13.71
CA GLU A 140 6.52 -5.52 12.87
C GLU A 140 5.83 -4.27 13.45
N ARG A 141 5.82 -4.13 14.78
CA ARG A 141 5.34 -2.88 15.40
C ARG A 141 6.32 -1.74 15.14
N GLU A 142 7.62 -2.00 15.19
CA GLU A 142 8.65 -1.02 14.83
C GLU A 142 8.56 -0.62 13.35
N HIS A 143 8.24 -1.55 12.44
CA HIS A 143 7.93 -1.24 11.05
C HIS A 143 6.74 -0.26 10.92
N ALA A 144 5.65 -0.53 11.65
CA ALA A 144 4.48 0.34 11.68
C ALA A 144 4.83 1.75 12.21
N GLU A 145 5.61 1.83 13.29
CA GLU A 145 6.08 3.07 13.90
C GLU A 145 7.01 3.85 12.95
N LYS A 146 7.94 3.17 12.25
CA LYS A 146 8.82 3.78 11.23
C LYS A 146 8.00 4.44 10.11
N LEU A 147 6.94 3.78 9.64
CA LEU A 147 6.01 4.35 8.66
C LEU A 147 5.22 5.55 9.22
N MET A 148 4.79 5.50 10.48
CA MET A 148 4.11 6.62 11.15
C MET A 148 5.01 7.86 11.28
N GLU A 149 6.28 7.65 11.65
CA GLU A 149 7.26 8.73 11.72
C GLU A 149 7.51 9.32 10.33
N TYR A 150 7.62 8.48 9.31
CA TYR A 150 7.77 8.91 7.93
C TYR A 150 6.56 9.72 7.42
N GLN A 151 5.33 9.27 7.73
CA GLN A 151 4.09 9.99 7.44
C GLN A 151 4.15 11.43 7.96
N ASN A 152 4.53 11.58 9.24
CA ASN A 152 4.62 12.88 9.90
C ASN A 152 5.78 13.71 9.32
N LYS A 153 6.92 13.09 8.99
CA LYS A 153 8.08 13.74 8.34
C LYS A 153 7.70 14.37 7.00
N ARG A 154 6.85 13.72 6.21
CA ARG A 154 6.33 14.24 4.93
C ARG A 154 5.16 15.21 5.07
N GLY A 155 4.74 15.50 6.31
CA GLY A 155 3.64 16.41 6.60
C GLY A 155 2.25 15.81 6.35
N GLY A 156 2.15 14.49 6.22
CA GLY A 156 0.89 13.75 6.25
C GLY A 156 0.37 13.58 7.68
N LYS A 157 -0.81 12.99 7.79
CA LYS A 157 -1.49 12.71 9.05
C LYS A 157 -1.71 11.21 9.18
N VAL A 158 -1.15 10.66 10.25
CA VAL A 158 -1.40 9.25 10.62
C VAL A 158 -2.88 9.07 10.95
N LYS A 159 -3.49 8.04 10.33
CA LYS A 159 -4.86 7.61 10.61
C LYS A 159 -4.86 6.13 10.94
N LEU A 160 -4.66 5.80 12.22
CA LEU A 160 -4.73 4.42 12.70
C LEU A 160 -6.12 3.84 12.44
N GLN A 161 -6.16 2.61 11.93
CA GLN A 161 -7.38 1.88 11.61
C GLN A 161 -7.61 0.74 12.61
N SER A 162 -8.73 0.04 12.46
CA SER A 162 -9.03 -1.14 13.27
C SER A 162 -8.09 -2.29 12.94
N ILE A 163 -7.58 -2.95 13.97
CA ILE A 163 -6.87 -4.22 13.88
C ILE A 163 -7.91 -5.35 14.05
N VAL A 164 -7.91 -6.33 13.14
CA VAL A 164 -8.86 -7.44 13.21
C VAL A 164 -8.43 -8.47 14.24
N MET A 165 -9.39 -9.18 14.83
CA MET A 165 -9.11 -10.26 15.77
C MET A 165 -8.37 -11.40 15.04
N PRO A 166 -7.16 -11.78 15.48
CA PRO A 166 -6.39 -12.85 14.85
C PRO A 166 -6.92 -14.22 15.26
N LEU A 167 -6.48 -15.27 14.55
CA LEU A 167 -6.66 -16.65 15.01
C LEU A 167 -5.90 -16.87 16.32
N SER A 168 -6.45 -17.71 17.20
CA SER A 168 -5.84 -18.05 18.49
C SER A 168 -5.32 -19.49 18.57
N GLU A 169 -5.75 -20.36 17.65
CA GLU A 169 -5.36 -21.77 17.59
C GLU A 169 -4.57 -22.03 16.31
N PHE A 170 -3.44 -22.72 16.47
CA PHE A 170 -2.51 -23.04 15.39
C PHE A 170 -2.17 -24.53 15.37
N ASP A 171 -2.98 -25.38 15.99
CA ASP A 171 -2.85 -26.82 15.90
C ASP A 171 -3.20 -27.29 14.48
N HIS A 172 -2.45 -28.27 13.98
CA HIS A 172 -2.69 -28.80 12.64
C HIS A 172 -2.35 -30.29 12.57
N VAL A 173 -3.36 -31.12 12.29
CA VAL A 173 -3.25 -32.59 12.32
C VAL A 173 -2.15 -33.10 11.39
N GLU A 174 -2.15 -32.66 10.13
CA GLU A 174 -1.21 -33.17 9.12
C GLU A 174 0.21 -32.58 9.23
N LYS A 175 0.34 -31.26 9.48
CA LYS A 175 1.63 -30.57 9.49
C LYS A 175 2.31 -30.55 10.85
N GLY A 176 1.53 -30.62 11.93
CA GLY A 176 1.98 -30.18 13.25
C GLY A 176 1.90 -28.65 13.36
N ASP A 177 1.81 -28.17 14.58
CA ASP A 177 1.70 -26.75 14.92
C ASP A 177 2.89 -25.92 14.44
N ALA A 178 4.12 -26.37 14.71
CA ALA A 178 5.33 -25.64 14.36
C ALA A 178 5.47 -25.38 12.85
N LEU A 179 5.29 -26.44 12.03
CA LEU A 179 5.38 -26.31 10.57
C LEU A 179 4.22 -25.47 10.02
N TYR A 180 3.01 -25.66 10.54
CA TYR A 180 1.86 -24.87 10.11
C TYR A 180 2.05 -23.38 10.39
N ALA A 181 2.49 -23.02 11.60
CA ALA A 181 2.73 -21.62 11.97
C ALA A 181 3.84 -20.98 11.12
N MET A 182 4.95 -21.68 10.86
CA MET A 182 6.02 -21.15 10.00
C MET A 182 5.60 -21.01 8.54
N GLU A 183 4.75 -21.90 8.02
CA GLU A 183 4.18 -21.72 6.68
C GLU A 183 3.17 -20.56 6.62
N LEU A 184 2.42 -20.33 7.70
CA LEU A 184 1.54 -19.18 7.83
C LEU A 184 2.34 -17.88 7.91
N ALA A 185 3.39 -17.82 8.73
CA ALA A 185 4.33 -16.71 8.81
C ALA A 185 4.95 -16.40 7.43
N LEU A 186 5.46 -17.42 6.73
CA LEU A 186 5.99 -17.24 5.37
C LEU A 186 4.96 -16.67 4.40
N SER A 187 3.69 -17.06 4.55
CA SER A 187 2.61 -16.54 3.70
C SER A 187 2.26 -15.10 4.05
N LEU A 188 2.31 -14.72 5.34
CA LEU A 188 2.13 -13.35 5.80
C LEU A 188 3.25 -12.44 5.29
N GLU A 189 4.51 -12.83 5.42
CA GLU A 189 5.64 -12.04 4.89
C GLU A 189 5.55 -11.80 3.39
N LYS A 190 5.15 -12.81 2.62
CA LYS A 190 4.94 -12.65 1.19
C LYS A 190 3.78 -11.71 0.88
N LEU A 191 2.69 -11.79 1.65
CA LEU A 191 1.56 -10.89 1.50
C LEU A 191 1.95 -9.45 1.87
N THR A 192 2.69 -9.24 2.95
CA THR A 192 3.23 -7.91 3.33
C THR A 192 4.11 -7.36 2.22
N ASN A 193 4.99 -8.17 1.64
CA ASN A 193 5.80 -7.76 0.50
C ASN A 193 4.95 -7.34 -0.71
N GLU A 194 3.88 -8.08 -1.04
CA GLU A 194 2.94 -7.66 -2.10
C GLU A 194 2.28 -6.30 -1.80
N LYS A 195 2.01 -6.01 -0.52
CA LYS A 195 1.47 -4.70 -0.09
C LYS A 195 2.51 -3.60 -0.19
N LEU A 196 3.77 -3.85 0.20
CA LEU A 196 4.88 -2.92 0.04
C LEU A 196 5.15 -2.59 -1.43
N LEU A 197 5.13 -3.60 -2.31
CA LEU A 197 5.26 -3.39 -3.75
C LEU A 197 4.09 -2.57 -4.33
N LYS A 198 2.88 -2.74 -3.80
CA LYS A 198 1.74 -1.90 -4.18
C LYS A 198 1.93 -0.45 -3.70
N LEU A 199 2.38 -0.24 -2.46
CA LEU A 199 2.68 1.08 -1.93
C LEU A 199 3.77 1.78 -2.76
N HIS A 200 4.82 1.04 -3.12
CA HIS A 200 5.88 1.50 -4.02
C HIS A 200 5.32 1.95 -5.38
N SER A 201 4.45 1.13 -5.99
CA SER A 201 3.82 1.50 -7.25
C SER A 201 2.95 2.76 -7.16
N VAL A 202 2.24 2.97 -6.04
CA VAL A 202 1.49 4.23 -5.80
C VAL A 202 2.45 5.43 -5.74
N ALA A 203 3.59 5.29 -5.06
CA ALA A 203 4.61 6.33 -4.99
C ALA A 203 5.17 6.67 -6.38
N GLU A 204 5.50 5.65 -7.18
CA GLU A 204 6.01 5.80 -8.54
C GLU A 204 5.00 6.49 -9.46
N GLN A 205 3.73 6.07 -9.43
CA GLN A 205 2.64 6.65 -10.22
C GLN A 205 2.38 8.13 -9.87
N ASN A 206 2.63 8.53 -8.63
CA ASN A 206 2.52 9.91 -8.17
C ASN A 206 3.83 10.69 -8.30
N HIS A 207 4.87 10.08 -8.88
CA HIS A 207 6.21 10.66 -9.04
C HIS A 207 6.85 11.12 -7.72
N ASP A 208 6.54 10.43 -6.61
CA ASP A 208 7.14 10.69 -5.29
C ASP A 208 8.44 9.91 -5.12
N VAL A 209 9.51 10.45 -5.70
CA VAL A 209 10.84 9.83 -5.72
C VAL A 209 11.35 9.49 -4.32
N GLN A 210 11.07 10.33 -3.32
CA GLN A 210 11.62 10.12 -1.97
C GLN A 210 10.82 9.06 -1.20
N LEU A 211 9.51 8.93 -1.43
CA LEU A 211 8.74 7.81 -0.88
C LEU A 211 9.16 6.49 -1.52
N THR A 212 9.37 6.47 -2.84
CA THR A 212 9.89 5.29 -3.55
C THR A 212 11.22 4.81 -2.95
N ASP A 213 12.20 5.71 -2.83
CA ASP A 213 13.52 5.43 -2.23
C ASP A 213 13.39 4.91 -0.79
N PHE A 214 12.57 5.56 0.04
CA PHE A 214 12.34 5.14 1.43
C PHE A 214 11.79 3.71 1.54
N ILE A 215 10.83 3.34 0.69
CA ILE A 215 10.26 1.97 0.69
C ILE A 215 11.31 0.94 0.26
N GLU A 216 12.10 1.28 -0.76
CA GLU A 216 13.19 0.41 -1.26
C GLU A 216 14.26 0.19 -0.20
N SER A 217 14.73 1.26 0.44
CA SER A 217 15.86 1.23 1.37
C SER A 217 15.51 0.62 2.72
N GLU A 218 14.33 0.93 3.25
CA GLU A 218 13.97 0.58 4.63
C GLU A 218 13.09 -0.67 4.75
N PHE A 219 12.48 -1.16 3.66
CA PHE A 219 11.51 -2.26 3.76
C PHE A 219 11.74 -3.37 2.73
N LEU A 220 11.88 -3.06 1.43
CA LEU A 220 11.91 -4.12 0.41
C LEU A 220 13.13 -5.03 0.53
N ALA A 221 14.29 -4.50 0.91
CA ALA A 221 15.49 -5.30 1.15
C ALA A 221 15.32 -6.22 2.37
N GLU A 222 14.87 -5.66 3.50
CA GLU A 222 14.61 -6.40 4.75
C GLU A 222 13.58 -7.51 4.53
N GLN A 223 12.52 -7.22 3.79
CA GLN A 223 11.44 -8.14 3.50
C GLN A 223 11.89 -9.38 2.71
N VAL A 224 12.83 -9.22 1.77
CA VAL A 224 13.41 -10.34 1.01
C VAL A 224 14.22 -11.26 1.93
N GLU A 225 15.00 -10.70 2.84
CA GLU A 225 15.77 -11.46 3.83
C GLU A 225 14.85 -12.19 4.83
N ALA A 226 13.79 -11.53 5.30
CA ALA A 226 12.78 -12.15 6.16
C ALA A 226 12.10 -13.35 5.47
N ILE A 227 11.66 -13.19 4.22
CA ILE A 227 11.05 -14.28 3.43
C ILE A 227 12.02 -15.45 3.27
N LYS A 228 13.31 -15.18 3.01
CA LYS A 228 14.34 -16.22 2.89
C LYS A 228 14.55 -16.95 4.22
N LYS A 229 14.71 -16.21 5.32
CA LYS A 229 14.90 -16.76 6.67
C LYS A 229 13.76 -17.71 7.06
N ILE A 230 12.51 -17.27 6.92
CA ILE A 230 11.36 -18.12 7.24
C ILE A 230 11.23 -19.30 6.26
N SER A 231 11.57 -19.12 4.99
CA SER A 231 11.61 -20.24 4.02
C SER A 231 12.60 -21.34 4.43
N GLU A 232 13.76 -20.95 4.96
CA GLU A 232 14.75 -21.89 5.49
C GLU A 232 14.23 -22.63 6.72
N TYR A 233 13.52 -21.96 7.63
CA TYR A 233 12.85 -22.63 8.76
C TYR A 233 11.79 -23.63 8.32
N VAL A 234 10.95 -23.27 7.35
CA VAL A 234 9.96 -24.20 6.76
C VAL A 234 10.66 -25.42 6.17
N ALA A 235 11.76 -25.23 5.43
CA ALA A 235 12.53 -26.33 4.85
C ALA A 235 13.16 -27.24 5.92
N GLN A 236 13.69 -26.66 7.00
CA GLN A 236 14.24 -27.40 8.14
C GLN A 236 13.17 -28.21 8.86
N LEU A 237 12.03 -27.61 9.19
CA LEU A 237 10.90 -28.28 9.86
C LEU A 237 10.37 -29.46 9.04
N ARG A 238 10.23 -29.29 7.72
CA ARG A 238 9.87 -30.39 6.81
C ARG A 238 10.90 -31.51 6.80
N ARG A 239 12.18 -31.18 6.91
CA ARG A 239 13.30 -32.15 6.91
C ARG A 239 13.38 -32.94 8.21
N VAL A 240 13.24 -32.29 9.36
CA VAL A 240 13.39 -32.94 10.67
C VAL A 240 12.14 -33.70 11.10
N GLY A 241 10.98 -33.33 10.56
CA GLY A 241 9.70 -33.98 10.86
C GLY A 241 9.20 -33.70 12.30
N LYS A 242 8.02 -34.23 12.61
CA LYS A 242 7.32 -34.01 13.89
C LYS A 242 8.04 -34.65 15.08
N GLY A 243 7.60 -34.30 16.29
CA GLY A 243 8.09 -34.90 17.54
C GLY A 243 9.50 -34.41 17.88
N HIS A 244 10.46 -35.32 18.01
CA HIS A 244 11.83 -34.98 18.41
C HIS A 244 12.50 -33.99 17.44
N GLY A 245 12.21 -34.08 16.14
CA GLY A 245 12.74 -33.15 15.14
C GLY A 245 12.32 -31.70 15.38
N VAL A 246 11.01 -31.46 15.51
CA VAL A 246 10.44 -30.15 15.88
C VAL A 246 11.00 -29.66 17.21
N TRP A 247 11.09 -30.52 18.23
CA TRP A 247 11.66 -30.13 19.52
C TRP A 247 13.12 -29.65 19.38
N HIS A 248 13.95 -30.36 18.62
CA HIS A 248 15.35 -29.97 18.42
C HIS A 248 15.47 -28.68 17.58
N PHE A 249 14.65 -28.52 16.53
CA PHE A 249 14.56 -27.27 15.78
C PHE A 249 14.18 -26.10 16.71
N ASN A 250 13.20 -26.29 17.60
CA ASN A 250 12.80 -25.30 18.57
C ASN A 250 13.94 -24.94 19.54
N GLN A 251 14.76 -25.90 19.96
CA GLN A 251 15.95 -25.61 20.77
C GLN A 251 16.97 -24.78 19.97
N MET A 252 17.21 -25.10 18.71
CA MET A 252 18.09 -24.30 17.84
C MET A 252 17.59 -22.86 17.73
N LEU A 253 16.30 -22.66 17.45
CA LEU A 253 15.68 -21.34 17.34
C LEU A 253 15.77 -20.53 18.65
N LEU A 254 15.67 -21.20 19.80
CA LEU A 254 15.78 -20.55 21.11
C LEU A 254 17.17 -19.92 21.34
N HIS A 255 18.23 -20.50 20.75
CA HIS A 255 19.63 -20.13 20.96
C HIS A 255 20.28 -19.40 19.77
N GLU A 256 19.55 -19.14 18.68
CA GLU A 256 20.11 -18.61 17.43
C GLU A 256 20.83 -17.27 17.63
N GLU A 257 20.32 -16.38 18.48
CA GLU A 257 20.93 -15.07 18.75
C GLU A 257 22.21 -15.12 19.61
N GLU A 258 22.43 -16.18 20.39
CA GLU A 258 23.64 -16.31 21.22
C GLU A 258 24.90 -16.56 20.35
N THR A 259 24.73 -16.93 19.07
CA THR A 259 25.82 -17.31 18.18
C THR A 259 26.41 -16.17 17.35
N VAL A 260 25.74 -15.02 17.27
CA VAL A 260 26.23 -13.86 16.49
C VAL A 260 27.19 -12.97 17.31
N VAL A 261 27.26 -13.20 18.63
CA VAL A 261 28.04 -12.38 19.58
C VAL A 261 29.30 -13.11 20.10
N ALA A 262 29.65 -14.28 19.54
CA ALA A 262 30.79 -15.11 19.96
C ALA A 262 31.91 -15.18 18.91
#